data_AF-A0A455ST37-F1
#
_entry.id   AF-A0A455ST37-F1
#
_cell.length_a   1.000
_cell.length_b   1.000
_cell.length_c   1.000
_cell.angle_alpha   90.00
_cell.angle_beta   90.00
_cell.angle_gamma   90.00
#
_symmetry.space_group_name_H-M   'P 1'
#
loop_
_entity.id
_entity.type
_entity.pdbx_description
1 polymer ?
#
loop_
_entity_poly.entity_id
_entity_poly.type
_entity_poly.pdbx_seq_one_letter_code
_entity_poly.pdbx_strand_id
1 'polypeptide(L)'
;MSIFFLIVYYIANIGLNILMICFFVRAFLSWFQIDERYAIVRFLAYVTDPFIEPFRRFVKPIGFFDLSFFLAAFSIQIIRILILQALPI
;
A
#
# COMPACT_ATOMS: atom_id res chain seq x y z
N MET A 1 15.33 -24.96 8.70
CA MET A 1 14.44 -23.81 8.52
C MET A 1 13.05 -24.22 9.00
N SER A 2 12.52 -23.57 10.03
CA SER A 2 11.34 -24.07 10.75
C SER A 2 10.03 -23.75 10.00
N ILE A 3 9.03 -24.62 10.13
CA ILE A 3 7.69 -24.43 9.53
C ILE A 3 7.05 -23.10 9.95
N PHE A 4 7.37 -22.63 11.15
CA PHE A 4 6.94 -21.34 11.68
C PHE A 4 7.41 -20.17 10.80
N PHE A 5 8.70 -20.11 10.44
CA PHE A 5 9.21 -19.02 9.59
C PHE A 5 8.60 -19.02 8.20
N LEU A 6 8.32 -20.21 7.65
CA LEU A 6 7.67 -20.36 6.36
C LEU A 6 6.23 -19.82 6.37
N ILE A 7 5.46 -20.12 7.43
CA ILE A 7 4.11 -19.58 7.59
C ILE A 7 4.14 -18.05 7.68
N VAL A 8 5.04 -17.49 8.51
CA VAL A 8 5.20 -16.05 8.67
C VAL A 8 5.56 -15.39 7.33
N TYR A 9 6.47 -15.99 6.56
CA TYR A 9 6.85 -15.50 5.25
C TYR A 9 5.67 -15.40 4.29
N TYR A 10 4.89 -16.48 4.15
CA TYR A 10 3.76 -16.48 3.22
C TYR A 10 2.67 -15.50 3.64
N ILE A 11 2.35 -15.39 4.93
CA ILE A 11 1.37 -14.42 5.44
C ILE A 11 1.82 -12.99 5.15
N ALA A 12 3.07 -12.65 5.50
CA ALA A 12 3.62 -11.32 5.25
C ALA A 12 3.64 -11.00 3.75
N ASN A 13 4.11 -11.94 2.93
CA ASN A 13 4.19 -11.76 1.49
C ASN A 13 2.81 -11.55 0.85
N ILE A 14 1.80 -12.33 1.23
CA ILE A 14 0.43 -12.19 0.71
C ILE A 14 -0.18 -10.87 1.16
N GLY A 15 -0.10 -10.55 2.46
CA GLY A 15 -0.66 -9.31 3.00
C GLY A 15 -0.08 -8.06 2.34
N LEU A 16 1.24 -8.01 2.16
CA LEU A 16 1.92 -6.88 1.51
C LEU A 16 1.59 -6.80 0.01
N ASN A 17 1.42 -7.92 -0.69
CA ASN A 17 0.96 -7.91 -2.08
C ASN A 17 -0.47 -7.39 -2.22
N ILE A 18 -1.38 -7.81 -1.33
CA ILE A 18 -2.76 -7.30 -1.31
C ILE A 18 -2.76 -5.79 -1.07
N LEU A 19 -1.98 -5.32 -0.08
CA LEU A 19 -1.84 -3.90 0.20
C LEU A 19 -1.35 -3.13 -1.04
N MET A 20 -0.36 -3.64 -1.76
CA MET A 20 0.14 -3.05 -3.01
C MET A 20 -0.94 -2.96 -4.09
N ILE A 21 -1.75 -4.01 -4.25
CA ILE A 21 -2.90 -3.97 -5.17
C ILE A 21 -3.88 -2.87 -4.75
N CYS A 22 -4.19 -2.75 -3.44
CA CYS A 22 -5.05 -1.67 -2.94
C CYS A 22 -4.49 -0.28 -3.29
N PHE A 23 -3.18 -0.06 -3.17
CA PHE A 23 -2.54 1.18 -3.59
C PHE A 23 -2.76 1.47 -5.08
N PHE A 24 -2.51 0.49 -5.95
CA PHE A 24 -2.69 0.66 -7.39
C PHE A 24 -4.15 0.95 -7.75
N VAL A 25 -5.10 0.21 -7.16
CA VAL A 25 -6.53 0.43 -7.41
C VAL A 25 -6.95 1.82 -6.89
N ARG A 26 -6.52 2.24 -5.69
CA ARG A 26 -6.85 3.56 -5.14
C ARG A 26 -6.26 4.69 -6.00
N ALA A 27 -5.01 4.55 -6.44
CA ALA A 27 -4.36 5.52 -7.32
C ALA A 27 -5.13 5.62 -8.64
N PHE A 28 -5.48 4.49 -9.26
CA PHE A 28 -6.28 4.46 -10.48
C PHE A 28 -7.65 5.15 -10.29
N LEU A 29 -8.40 4.78 -9.24
CA LEU A 29 -9.71 5.39 -8.94
C LEU A 29 -9.60 6.91 -8.66
N SER A 30 -8.48 7.37 -8.10
CA SER A 30 -8.24 8.79 -7.85
C SER A 30 -8.06 9.59 -9.16
N TRP A 31 -7.42 9.01 -10.18
CA TRP A 31 -7.26 9.65 -11.49
C TRP A 31 -8.59 9.86 -12.21
N PHE A 32 -9.54 8.94 -12.04
CA PHE A 32 -10.91 9.07 -12.57
C PHE A 32 -11.86 9.84 -11.66
N GLN A 33 -11.38 10.39 -10.53
CA GLN A 33 -12.18 11.16 -9.58
C GLN A 33 -13.43 10.42 -9.10
N ILE A 34 -13.31 9.10 -8.89
CA ILE A 34 -14.45 8.31 -8.42
C ILE A 34 -14.80 8.73 -6.99
N ASP A 35 -16.09 8.97 -6.78
CA ASP A 35 -16.65 9.51 -5.53
C ASP A 35 -16.38 8.58 -4.33
N GLU A 36 -15.97 9.17 -3.20
CA GLU A 36 -15.72 8.45 -1.94
C GLU A 36 -17.01 7.91 -1.29
N ARG A 37 -18.18 8.23 -1.85
CA ARG A 37 -19.45 7.61 -1.45
C ARG A 37 -19.57 6.13 -1.84
N TYR A 38 -18.75 5.65 -2.77
CA TYR A 38 -18.73 4.22 -3.11
C TYR A 38 -17.98 3.41 -2.04
N ALA A 39 -18.58 2.29 -1.63
CA ALA A 39 -18.03 1.45 -0.55
C ALA A 39 -16.61 0.96 -0.83
N ILE A 40 -16.30 0.63 -2.09
CA ILE A 40 -14.97 0.20 -2.52
C ILE A 40 -13.93 1.32 -2.35
N VAL A 41 -14.28 2.57 -2.68
CA VAL A 41 -13.37 3.71 -2.55
C VAL A 41 -13.08 3.99 -1.07
N ARG A 42 -14.11 3.96 -0.21
CA ARG A 42 -13.91 4.10 1.25
C ARG A 42 -13.05 3.00 1.83
N PHE A 43 -13.28 1.76 1.43
CA PHE A 43 -12.49 0.64 1.90
C PHE A 43 -11.01 0.82 1.52
N LEU A 44 -10.75 1.18 0.27
CA LEU A 44 -9.39 1.45 -0.20
C LEU A 44 -8.75 2.63 0.51
N ALA A 45 -9.48 3.73 0.72
CA ALA A 45 -9.02 4.87 1.51
C ALA A 45 -8.66 4.44 2.94
N TYR A 46 -9.54 3.71 3.63
CA TYR A 46 -9.29 3.22 4.98
C TYR A 46 -8.03 2.35 5.09
N VAL A 47 -7.78 1.49 4.09
CA VAL A 47 -6.60 0.60 4.07
C VAL A 47 -5.33 1.33 3.67
N THR A 48 -5.40 2.30 2.75
CA THR A 48 -4.21 2.92 2.13
C THR A 48 -3.83 4.27 2.76
N ASP A 49 -4.79 5.07 3.22
CA ASP A 49 -4.56 6.42 3.74
C ASP A 49 -3.58 6.49 4.93
N PRO A 50 -3.58 5.55 5.91
CA PRO A 50 -2.60 5.56 6.99
C PRO A 50 -1.14 5.56 6.51
N PHE A 51 -0.91 5.00 5.32
CA PHE A 51 0.40 4.93 4.70
C PHE A 51 0.66 6.11 3.75
N ILE A 52 -0.38 6.73 3.18
CA ILE A 52 -0.27 7.86 2.23
C ILE A 52 -0.16 9.20 2.97
N GLU A 53 -0.94 9.37 4.03
CA GLU A 53 -1.07 10.62 4.79
C GLU A 53 0.27 11.15 5.33
N PRO A 54 1.22 10.31 5.81
CA PRO A 54 2.55 10.78 6.16
C PRO A 54 3.29 11.46 5.00
N PHE A 55 3.11 10.99 3.76
CA PHE A 55 3.75 11.57 2.57
C PHE A 55 3.04 12.83 2.08
N ARG A 56 1.71 12.92 2.25
CA ARG A 56 0.93 14.12 1.91
C ARG A 56 1.36 15.37 2.69
N ARG A 57 1.99 15.19 3.85
CA ARG A 57 2.60 16.29 4.62
C ARG A 57 3.79 16.93 3.89
N PHE A 58 4.50 16.17 3.06
CA PHE A 58 5.67 16.63 2.32
C PHE A 58 5.34 16.95 0.86
N VAL A 59 4.48 16.14 0.24
CA VAL A 59 4.09 16.26 -1.16
C VAL A 59 2.59 16.47 -1.23
N LYS A 60 2.18 17.74 -1.33
CA LYS A 60 0.75 18.06 -1.52
C LYS A 60 0.28 17.53 -2.88
N PRO A 61 -0.94 16.98 -2.98
CA PRO A 61 -1.51 16.56 -4.26
C PRO A 61 -1.54 17.75 -5.25
N ILE A 62 -1.10 17.51 -6.49
CA ILE A 62 -1.18 18.52 -7.56
C ILE A 62 -2.35 18.14 -8.46
N GLY A 63 -3.49 18.79 -8.24
CA GLY A 63 -4.73 18.44 -8.94
C GLY A 63 -5.16 16.99 -8.66
N PHE A 64 -5.39 16.21 -9.71
CA PHE A 64 -5.79 14.79 -9.61
C PHE A 64 -4.60 13.83 -9.52
N PHE A 65 -3.37 14.34 -9.64
CA PHE A 65 -2.15 13.54 -9.58
C PHE A 65 -1.57 13.61 -8.17
N ASP A 66 -1.82 12.58 -7.39
CA ASP A 66 -1.27 12.45 -6.04
C ASP A 66 -0.01 11.57 -6.07
N LEU A 67 1.15 12.24 -6.12
CA LEU A 67 2.47 11.57 -6.11
C LEU A 67 2.72 10.82 -4.78
N SER A 68 1.99 11.16 -3.72
CA SER A 68 2.07 10.49 -2.41
C SER A 68 1.73 9.00 -2.52
N PHE A 69 0.85 8.60 -3.45
CA PHE A 69 0.57 7.19 -3.71
C PHE A 69 1.81 6.41 -4.16
N PHE A 70 2.58 6.99 -5.09
CA PHE A 70 3.80 6.35 -5.59
C PHE A 70 4.87 6.26 -4.51
N LEU A 71 5.05 7.32 -3.72
CA LEU A 71 5.98 7.34 -2.59
C LEU A 71 5.62 6.32 -1.51
N ALA A 72 4.33 6.22 -1.17
CA ALA A 72 3.84 5.25 -0.20
C ALA A 72 4.00 3.81 -0.72
N ALA A 73 3.60 3.54 -1.97
CA ALA A 73 3.77 2.23 -2.59
C ALA A 73 5.25 1.82 -2.70
N PHE A 74 6.13 2.75 -3.07
CA PHE A 74 7.57 2.52 -3.11
C PHE A 74 8.13 2.18 -1.72
N SER A 75 7.71 2.93 -0.70
CA SER A 75 8.12 2.69 0.68
C SER A 75 7.65 1.32 1.18
N ILE A 76 6.42 0.92 0.87
CA ILE A 76 5.89 -0.41 1.19
C ILE A 76 6.68 -1.51 0.47
N GLN A 77 7.14 -1.30 -0.77
CA GLN A 77 7.98 -2.28 -1.46
C GLN A 77 9.34 -2.45 -0.80
N ILE A 78 9.98 -1.36 -0.37
CA ILE A 78 11.22 -1.43 0.40
C ILE A 78 10.99 -2.22 1.69
N ILE A 79 9.94 -1.88 2.45
CA ILE A 79 9.59 -2.58 3.70
C ILE A 79 9.36 -4.06 3.44
N ARG A 80 8.66 -4.42 2.35
CA ARG A 80 8.44 -5.81 1.96
C ARG A 80 9.76 -6.53 1.72
N ILE A 81 10.67 -5.96 0.94
CA ILE A 81 11.98 -6.58 0.68
C ILE A 81 12.73 -6.80 2.00
N LEU A 82 12.79 -5.80 2.87
CA LEU A 82 13.49 -5.87 4.15
C LEU A 82 12.90 -6.94 5.08
N ILE A 83 11.57 -6.98 5.22
CA ILE A 83 10.88 -7.98 6.05
C ILE A 83 11.14 -9.39 5.53
N LEU A 84 11.00 -9.60 4.22
CA LEU A 84 11.13 -10.93 3.63
C LEU A 84 12.58 -11.43 3.65
N GLN A 85 13.57 -10.53 3.51
CA GLN A 85 15.00 -10.88 3.63
C GLN A 85 15.44 -11.14 5.08
N ALA A 86 14.79 -10.51 6.06
CA ALA A 86 15.10 -10.72 7.47
C ALA A 86 14.61 -12.08 8.00
N LEU A 87 13.68 -12.73 7.30
CA LEU A 87 13.17 -14.05 7.68
C LEU A 87 14.17 -15.14 7.26
N PRO A 88 14.71 -15.93 8.20
CA PRO A 88 15.59 -17.05 7.90
C PRO A 88 14.75 -18.20 7.33
N ILE A 89 14.66 -18.26 6.01
CA ILE A 89 13.93 -19.28 5.24
C ILE A 89 14.87 -20.26 4.58
#